data_AF-A0A1F8J3E0-F1
#
_entry.id   AF-A0A1F8J3E0-F1
#
_cell.length_a   1.000
_cell.length_b   1.000
_cell.length_c   1.000
_cell.angle_alpha   90.00
_cell.angle_beta   90.00
_cell.angle_gamma   90.00
#
_symmetry.space_group_name_H-M   'P 1'
#
loop_
_entity.id
_entity.type
_entity.pdbx_description
1 polymer ?
#
loop_
_entity_poly.entity_id
_entity_poly.type
_entity_poly.pdbx_seq_one_letter_code
_entity_poly.pdbx_strand_id
1 'polypeptide(L)'
;MEDLSTQKTRWRKLLLEKRKKIPEERRRQASSLILEALKNRGALLSFSPMGSEIDISSLNAHLATKGRLYLVPYDLNSFNNVPLEKIDWILVPALGFDREGYRIGYGKGYYDRFLANTDTPTIGVGFLEQLSQEPIPKEPWDIPVQELLLV
;
A
#
# COMPACT_ATOMS: atom_id res chain seq x y z
N MET A 1 23.76 8.48 -18.52
CA MET A 1 22.69 8.62 -17.51
C MET A 1 21.91 7.33 -17.49
N GLU A 2 21.64 6.77 -16.30
CA GLU A 2 20.82 5.58 -16.12
C GLU A 2 19.35 5.92 -16.42
N ASP A 3 18.65 5.10 -17.20
CA ASP A 3 17.24 5.33 -17.49
C ASP A 3 16.33 5.05 -16.26
N LEU A 4 15.14 5.65 -16.24
CA LEU A 4 14.22 5.56 -15.09
C LEU A 4 13.78 4.13 -14.77
N SER A 5 13.64 3.25 -15.78
CA SER A 5 13.24 1.86 -15.56
C SER A 5 14.32 1.08 -14.81
N THR A 6 15.58 1.28 -15.20
CA THR A 6 16.74 0.70 -14.51
C THR A 6 16.85 1.23 -13.07
N GLN A 7 16.64 2.53 -12.86
CA GLN A 7 16.58 3.12 -11.51
C GLN A 7 15.48 2.47 -10.66
N LYS A 8 14.23 2.44 -11.13
CA LYS A 8 13.10 1.82 -10.40
C LYS A 8 13.35 0.35 -10.08
N THR A 9 14.02 -0.39 -10.96
CA THR A 9 14.37 -1.80 -10.73
C THR A 9 15.36 -1.96 -9.57
N ARG A 10 16.40 -1.11 -9.51
CA ARG A 10 17.34 -1.08 -8.39
C ARG A 10 16.65 -0.74 -7.08
N TRP A 11 15.75 0.25 -7.10
CA TRP A 11 14.94 0.64 -5.94
C TRP A 11 14.06 -0.50 -5.42
N ARG A 12 13.37 -1.23 -6.30
CA ARG A 12 12.56 -2.40 -5.93
C ARG A 12 13.40 -3.44 -5.18
N LYS A 13 14.57 -3.78 -5.71
CA LYS A 13 15.49 -4.74 -5.07
C LYS A 13 15.94 -4.25 -3.70
N LEU A 14 16.38 -3.00 -3.60
CA LEU A 14 16.85 -2.42 -2.34
C LEU A 14 15.75 -2.41 -1.26
N LEU A 15 14.56 -1.92 -1.61
CA LEU A 15 13.45 -1.79 -0.68
C LEU A 15 12.89 -3.15 -0.24
N LEU A 16 12.81 -4.12 -1.16
CA LEU A 16 12.41 -5.48 -0.83
C LEU A 16 13.37 -6.14 0.16
N GLU A 17 14.68 -6.00 -0.05
CA GLU A 17 15.69 -6.54 0.86
C GLU A 17 15.66 -5.85 2.23
N LYS A 18 15.43 -4.53 2.29
CA LYS A 18 15.18 -3.83 3.55
C LYS A 18 13.95 -4.39 4.28
N ARG A 19 12.83 -4.55 3.57
CA ARG A 19 11.57 -5.05 4.15
C ARG A 19 11.71 -6.48 4.67
N LYS A 20 12.42 -7.36 3.95
CA LYS A 20 12.69 -8.75 4.40
C LYS A 20 13.48 -8.83 5.70
N LYS A 21 14.30 -7.83 6.01
CA LYS A 21 15.10 -7.79 7.26
C LYS A 21 14.30 -7.34 8.49
N ILE A 22 13.06 -6.88 8.32
CA ILE A 22 12.21 -6.44 9.44
C ILE A 22 11.89 -7.65 10.33
N PRO A 23 12.24 -7.61 11.64
CA PRO A 23 12.03 -8.73 12.56
C PRO A 23 10.56 -9.11 12.73
N GLU A 24 10.29 -10.37 13.06
CA GLU A 24 8.93 -10.87 13.25
C GLU A 24 8.18 -10.17 14.40
N GLU A 25 8.86 -9.88 15.51
CA GLU A 25 8.27 -9.12 16.62
C GLU A 25 7.80 -7.74 16.18
N ARG A 26 8.64 -7.04 15.41
CA ARG A 26 8.32 -5.74 14.82
C ARG A 26 7.11 -5.84 13.89
N ARG A 27 7.01 -6.92 13.11
CA ARG A 27 5.87 -7.19 12.23
C ARG A 27 4.57 -7.38 13.00
N ARG A 28 4.61 -8.14 14.10
CA ARG A 28 3.46 -8.35 14.98
C ARG A 28 3.00 -7.06 15.63
N GLN A 29 3.93 -6.24 16.13
CA GLN A 29 3.63 -4.93 16.70
C GLN A 29 2.98 -4.00 15.66
N ALA A 30 3.54 -3.94 14.45
CA ALA A 30 3.01 -3.13 13.36
C ALA A 30 1.56 -3.53 12.99
N SER A 31 1.26 -4.83 12.90
CA SER A 31 -0.11 -5.34 12.64
C SER A 31 -1.11 -4.81 13.68
N SER A 32 -0.76 -4.88 14.97
CA SER A 32 -1.60 -4.33 16.05
C SER A 32 -1.80 -2.82 15.95
N LEU A 33 -0.74 -2.07 15.62
CA LEU A 33 -0.82 -0.62 15.46
C LEU A 33 -1.72 -0.21 14.28
N ILE A 34 -1.63 -0.92 13.15
CA ILE A 34 -2.50 -0.71 11.99
C ILE A 34 -3.97 -0.98 12.36
N LEU A 35 -4.25 -2.08 13.05
CA LEU A 35 -5.60 -2.39 13.51
C LEU A 35 -6.14 -1.26 14.38
N GLU A 36 -5.39 -0.83 15.40
CA GLU A 36 -5.84 0.21 16.31
C GLU A 36 -6.07 1.56 15.61
N ALA A 37 -5.21 1.92 14.65
CA ALA A 37 -5.33 3.16 13.90
C ALA A 37 -6.54 3.18 12.95
N LEU A 38 -6.93 2.04 12.38
CA LEU A 38 -7.89 1.98 11.28
C LEU A 38 -9.22 1.28 11.61
N LYS A 39 -9.35 0.55 12.73
CA LYS A 39 -10.58 -0.23 13.06
C LYS A 39 -11.87 0.60 13.09
N ASN A 40 -11.75 1.90 13.37
CA ASN A 40 -12.88 2.83 13.46
C ASN A 40 -13.09 3.66 12.20
N ARG A 41 -12.29 3.50 11.15
CA ARG A 41 -12.52 4.15 9.85
C ARG A 41 -13.80 3.59 9.19
N GLY A 42 -14.25 4.29 8.15
CA GLY A 42 -15.38 3.90 7.32
C GLY A 42 -15.14 2.60 6.53
N ALA A 43 -15.85 2.43 5.43
CA ALA A 43 -15.62 1.33 4.50
C ALA A 43 -14.23 1.45 3.85
N LEU A 44 -13.43 0.38 3.93
CA LEU A 44 -12.07 0.34 3.40
C LEU A 44 -11.98 -0.65 2.24
N LEU A 45 -11.38 -0.20 1.14
CA LEU A 45 -10.76 -1.08 0.17
C LEU A 45 -9.40 -1.49 0.69
N SER A 46 -9.22 -2.80 0.87
CA SER A 46 -8.01 -3.40 1.41
C SER A 46 -7.51 -4.50 0.49
N PHE A 47 -6.37 -5.07 0.85
CA PHE A 47 -5.67 -6.11 0.11
C PHE A 47 -5.40 -7.32 1.00
N SER A 48 -5.06 -8.45 0.39
CA SER A 48 -4.54 -9.62 1.12
C SER A 48 -3.02 -9.52 1.18
N PRO A 49 -2.38 -9.40 2.36
CA PRO A 49 -0.93 -9.31 2.46
C PRO A 49 -0.21 -10.45 1.74
N MET A 50 0.84 -10.12 1.00
CA MET A 50 1.69 -11.10 0.31
C MET A 50 3.16 -11.02 0.73
N GLY A 51 3.75 -12.18 0.99
CA GLY A 51 5.16 -12.32 1.30
C GLY A 51 5.57 -11.55 2.56
N SER A 52 6.42 -10.53 2.39
CA SER A 52 6.98 -9.75 3.49
C SER A 52 6.26 -8.41 3.75
N GLU A 53 5.05 -8.23 3.21
CA GLU A 53 4.20 -7.07 3.46
C GLU A 53 3.84 -6.90 4.94
N ILE A 54 3.32 -5.71 5.28
CA ILE A 54 2.72 -5.48 6.57
C ILE A 54 1.46 -6.34 6.69
N ASP A 55 1.34 -7.06 7.80
CA ASP A 55 0.18 -7.91 8.03
C ASP A 55 -1.00 -7.02 8.46
N ILE A 56 -2.04 -6.97 7.62
CA ILE A 56 -3.27 -6.24 7.89
C ILE A 56 -4.46 -7.19 8.04
N SER A 57 -4.22 -8.50 8.14
CA SER A 57 -5.25 -9.55 8.19
C SER A 57 -6.19 -9.37 9.37
N SER A 58 -5.69 -8.94 10.53
CA SER A 58 -6.50 -8.63 11.71
C SER A 58 -7.44 -7.43 11.48
N LEU A 59 -6.97 -6.40 10.78
CA LEU A 59 -7.81 -5.27 10.37
C LEU A 59 -8.89 -5.74 9.38
N ASN A 60 -8.52 -6.52 8.36
CA ASN A 60 -9.49 -7.08 7.43
C ASN A 60 -10.57 -7.88 8.15
N ALA A 61 -10.18 -8.82 9.02
CA ALA A 61 -11.12 -9.61 9.80
C ALA A 61 -12.06 -8.71 10.63
N HIS A 62 -11.53 -7.68 11.30
CA HIS A 62 -12.34 -6.73 12.06
C HIS A 62 -13.37 -6.02 11.18
N LEU A 63 -12.94 -5.43 10.06
CA LEU A 63 -13.82 -4.68 9.16
C LEU A 63 -14.88 -5.57 8.50
N ALA A 64 -14.53 -6.82 8.19
CA ALA A 64 -15.47 -7.81 7.63
C ALA A 64 -16.63 -8.07 8.60
N THR A 65 -16.37 -8.23 9.90
CA THR A 65 -17.45 -8.41 10.90
C THR A 65 -18.40 -7.21 11.01
N LYS A 66 -18.00 -6.06 10.45
CA LYS A 66 -18.76 -4.81 10.46
C LYS A 66 -19.34 -4.45 9.09
N GLY A 67 -19.17 -5.30 8.07
CA GLY A 67 -19.59 -5.02 6.70
C GLY A 67 -18.86 -3.83 6.06
N ARG A 68 -17.64 -3.52 6.51
CA ARG A 68 -16.82 -2.37 6.08
C ARG A 68 -15.58 -2.76 5.29
N LEU A 69 -15.48 -4.02 4.87
CA LEU A 69 -14.33 -4.52 4.10
C LEU A 69 -14.71 -4.77 2.64
N TYR A 70 -13.93 -4.17 1.74
CA TYR A 70 -13.87 -4.54 0.34
C TYR A 70 -12.46 -5.07 0.06
N LEU A 71 -12.34 -6.31 -0.40
CA LEU A 71 -11.04 -6.91 -0.72
C LEU A 71 -10.81 -6.94 -2.22
N VAL A 72 -9.61 -6.53 -2.62
CA VAL A 72 -9.14 -6.68 -4.00
C VAL A 72 -7.92 -7.61 -4.00
N PRO A 73 -8.02 -8.81 -4.59
CA PRO A 73 -6.84 -9.61 -4.88
C PRO A 73 -5.98 -8.93 -5.96
N TYR A 74 -4.68 -9.25 -5.99
CA TYR A 74 -3.70 -8.62 -6.88
C TYR A 74 -3.81 -9.08 -8.35
N ASP A 75 -4.95 -8.87 -8.98
CA ASP A 75 -5.18 -9.10 -10.40
C ASP A 75 -5.99 -7.96 -11.02
N LEU A 76 -5.77 -7.70 -12.32
CA LEU A 76 -6.38 -6.57 -13.02
C LEU A 76 -7.91 -6.62 -13.07
N ASN A 77 -8.48 -7.81 -13.14
CA ASN A 77 -9.93 -7.96 -13.30
C ASN A 77 -10.66 -7.58 -12.00
N SER A 78 -10.03 -7.82 -10.87
CA SER A 78 -10.57 -7.46 -9.56
C SER A 78 -10.68 -5.96 -9.33
N PHE A 79 -9.75 -5.15 -9.87
CA PHE A 79 -9.81 -3.69 -9.76
C PHE A 79 -10.93 -3.06 -10.60
N ASN A 80 -11.34 -3.68 -11.71
CA ASN A 80 -12.34 -3.13 -12.63
C ASN A 80 -13.78 -3.19 -12.08
N ASN A 81 -14.04 -4.03 -11.09
CA ASN A 81 -15.40 -4.27 -10.56
C ASN A 81 -15.57 -3.78 -9.11
N VAL A 82 -14.68 -2.90 -8.66
CA VAL A 82 -14.74 -2.34 -7.31
C VAL A 82 -15.87 -1.30 -7.24
N PRO A 83 -16.83 -1.43 -6.30
CA PRO A 83 -17.90 -0.45 -6.10
C PRO A 83 -17.36 0.78 -5.36
N LEU A 84 -16.62 1.63 -6.07
CA LEU A 84 -15.93 2.82 -5.52
C LEU A 84 -16.86 3.75 -4.74
N GLU A 85 -18.14 3.82 -5.12
CA GLU A 85 -19.15 4.64 -4.46
C GLU A 85 -19.47 4.21 -3.02
N LYS A 86 -19.07 3.01 -2.63
CA LYS A 86 -19.28 2.45 -1.27
C LYS A 86 -18.01 2.45 -0.42
N ILE A 87 -16.93 3.01 -0.94
CA ILE A 87 -15.59 2.94 -0.35
C ILE A 87 -15.20 4.33 0.11
N ASP A 88 -14.95 4.47 1.40
CA ASP A 88 -14.55 5.73 2.00
C ASP A 88 -13.03 5.94 1.87
N TRP A 89 -12.24 4.86 1.93
CA TRP A 89 -10.79 4.93 1.75
C TRP A 89 -10.19 3.70 1.08
N ILE A 90 -9.04 3.90 0.41
CA ILE A 90 -8.26 2.85 -0.23
C ILE A 90 -6.92 2.68 0.49
N LEU A 91 -6.63 1.46 0.94
CA LEU A 91 -5.31 1.09 1.45
C LEU A 91 -4.41 0.68 0.29
N VAL A 92 -3.23 1.27 0.23
CA VAL A 92 -2.26 1.07 -0.85
C VAL A 92 -0.96 0.48 -0.27
N PRO A 93 -0.62 -0.78 -0.58
CA PRO A 93 0.67 -1.37 -0.21
C PRO A 93 1.77 -0.94 -1.19
N ALA A 94 3.00 -0.91 -0.70
CA ALA A 94 4.19 -0.72 -1.53
C ALA A 94 5.43 -1.41 -0.93
N LEU A 95 6.54 -1.39 -1.68
CA LEU A 95 7.88 -1.71 -1.16
C LEU A 95 8.49 -0.52 -0.43
N GLY A 96 8.17 0.70 -0.86
CA GLY A 96 8.62 1.93 -0.22
C GLY A 96 7.79 3.13 -0.64
N PHE A 97 7.81 4.15 0.20
CA PHE A 97 7.14 5.43 -0.01
C PHE A 97 8.15 6.56 0.19
N ASP A 98 7.96 7.71 -0.46
CA ASP A 98 8.63 8.94 -0.06
C ASP A 98 7.67 9.86 0.71
N ARG A 99 8.18 11.03 1.14
CA ARG A 99 7.40 12.00 1.94
C ARG A 99 6.29 12.69 1.16
N GLU A 100 6.33 12.63 -0.17
CA GLU A 100 5.29 13.18 -1.05
C GLU A 100 4.21 12.14 -1.37
N GLY A 101 4.32 10.92 -0.83
CA GLY A 101 3.36 9.84 -1.05
C GLY A 101 3.58 9.06 -2.34
N TYR A 102 4.63 9.36 -3.11
CA TYR A 102 5.02 8.48 -4.22
C TYR A 102 5.54 7.15 -3.68
N ARG A 103 5.37 6.09 -4.48
CA ARG A 103 5.62 4.73 -4.03
C ARG A 103 6.35 3.89 -5.07
N ILE A 104 7.10 2.92 -4.60
CA ILE A 104 7.64 1.83 -5.43
C ILE A 104 6.87 0.56 -5.11
N GLY A 105 6.03 0.11 -6.04
CA GLY A 105 5.41 -1.22 -6.01
C GLY A 105 6.21 -2.28 -6.77
N TYR A 106 5.60 -3.44 -7.00
CA TYR A 106 6.23 -4.57 -7.70
C TYR A 106 6.39 -4.39 -9.23
N GLY A 107 5.96 -3.25 -9.79
CA GLY A 107 6.21 -2.89 -11.19
C GLY A 107 5.15 -3.34 -12.19
N LYS A 108 3.96 -3.78 -11.72
CA LYS A 108 2.82 -4.09 -12.61
C LYS A 108 1.93 -2.89 -12.94
N GLY A 109 2.06 -1.79 -12.19
CA GLY A 109 1.28 -0.55 -12.40
C GLY A 109 -0.22 -0.69 -12.11
N TYR A 110 -0.63 -1.65 -11.28
CA TYR A 110 -2.05 -1.86 -10.96
C TYR A 110 -2.65 -0.69 -10.20
N TYR A 111 -2.00 -0.24 -9.12
CA TYR A 111 -2.49 0.89 -8.34
C TYR A 111 -2.42 2.20 -9.13
N ASP A 112 -1.39 2.45 -9.93
CA ASP A 112 -1.33 3.69 -10.74
C ASP A 112 -2.50 3.77 -11.72
N ARG A 113 -2.83 2.66 -12.40
CA ARG A 113 -4.02 2.60 -13.26
C ARG A 113 -5.32 2.68 -12.49
N PHE A 114 -5.41 2.05 -11.33
CA PHE A 114 -6.64 2.04 -10.53
C PHE A 114 -6.93 3.42 -9.93
N LEU A 115 -5.94 4.04 -9.30
CA LEU A 115 -6.06 5.35 -8.68
C LEU A 115 -6.29 6.47 -9.69
N ALA A 116 -5.92 6.29 -10.96
CA ALA A 116 -6.22 7.24 -12.03
C ALA A 116 -7.72 7.39 -12.31
N ASN A 117 -8.53 6.43 -11.87
CA ASN A 117 -9.97 6.35 -12.16
C ASN A 117 -10.85 6.68 -10.95
N THR A 118 -10.28 7.22 -9.86
CA THR A 118 -11.06 7.53 -8.65
C THR A 118 -10.46 8.68 -7.85
N ASP A 119 -11.33 9.46 -7.21
CA ASP A 119 -10.98 10.49 -6.24
C ASP A 119 -11.09 9.99 -4.78
N THR A 120 -11.39 8.69 -4.57
CA THR A 120 -11.50 8.11 -3.24
C THR A 120 -10.21 8.32 -2.44
N PRO A 121 -10.29 8.81 -1.19
CA PRO A 121 -9.13 9.03 -0.34
C PRO A 121 -8.21 7.81 -0.19
N THR A 122 -6.89 8.02 -0.19
CA THR A 122 -5.89 6.94 -0.17
C THR A 122 -4.94 7.01 1.02
N ILE A 123 -4.61 5.84 1.57
CA ILE A 123 -3.64 5.66 2.66
C ILE A 123 -2.58 4.66 2.21
N GLY A 124 -1.33 5.13 2.06
CA GLY A 124 -0.17 4.25 1.95
C GLY A 124 0.11 3.59 3.30
N VAL A 125 0.07 2.27 3.35
CA VAL A 125 0.25 1.50 4.59
C VAL A 125 1.51 0.64 4.53
N GLY A 126 2.30 0.65 5.59
CA GLY A 126 3.56 -0.07 5.63
C GLY A 126 4.31 0.10 6.94
N PHE A 127 5.55 -0.39 6.95
CA PHE A 127 6.48 -0.17 8.05
C PHE A 127 7.19 1.17 7.92
N LEU A 128 7.57 1.79 9.04
CA LEU A 128 8.40 3.00 9.05
C LEU A 128 9.70 2.85 8.23
N GLU A 129 10.30 1.67 8.23
CA GLU A 129 11.50 1.30 7.47
C GLU A 129 11.31 1.37 5.94
N GLN A 130 10.06 1.46 5.47
CA GLN A 130 9.72 1.64 4.07
C GLN A 130 9.69 3.11 3.64
N LEU A 131 9.81 4.06 4.58
CA LEU A 131 9.97 5.47 4.25
C LEU A 131 11.36 5.73 3.69
N SER A 132 11.38 6.15 2.43
CA SER A 132 12.58 6.57 1.74
C SER A 132 13.09 7.90 2.29
N GLN A 133 14.41 8.00 2.42
CA GLN A 133 15.09 9.25 2.76
C GLN A 133 15.38 10.10 1.51
N GLU A 134 15.34 9.48 0.33
CA GLU A 134 15.50 10.14 -0.96
C GLU A 134 14.18 10.12 -1.74
N PRO A 135 13.90 11.13 -2.58
CA PRO A 135 12.73 11.12 -3.45
C PRO A 135 12.72 9.87 -4.34
N ILE A 136 11.54 9.26 -4.50
CA ILE A 136 11.39 8.10 -5.38
C ILE A 136 11.41 8.56 -6.85
N PRO A 137 12.14 7.86 -7.74
CA PRO A 137 12.06 8.13 -9.18
C PRO A 137 10.62 7.98 -9.67
N LYS A 138 10.08 9.06 -10.24
CA LYS A 138 8.68 9.15 -10.67
C LYS A 138 8.52 9.27 -12.18
N GLU A 139 7.45 8.69 -12.68
CA GLU A 139 6.97 8.81 -14.05
C GLU A 139 5.67 9.64 -14.08
N PRO A 140 5.28 10.23 -15.23
CA PRO A 140 4.11 11.10 -15.31
C PRO A 140 2.77 10.45 -14.91
N TRP A 141 2.70 9.11 -14.94
CA TRP A 141 1.52 8.33 -14.57
C TRP A 141 1.58 7.77 -13.15
N ASP A 142 2.67 8.00 -12.40
CA ASP A 142 2.71 7.57 -11.00
C ASP A 142 1.82 8.50 -10.17
N ILE A 143 0.86 7.91 -9.45
CA ILE A 143 -0.09 8.66 -8.63
C ILE A 143 0.29 8.52 -7.16
N PRO A 144 0.59 9.60 -6.43
CA PRO A 144 0.94 9.52 -5.02
C PRO A 144 -0.28 9.13 -4.17
N VAL A 145 -0.03 8.53 -3.01
CA VAL A 145 -1.07 8.42 -1.96
C VAL A 145 -1.21 9.75 -1.22
N GLN A 146 -2.39 9.99 -0.64
CA GLN A 146 -2.68 11.25 0.07
C GLN A 146 -2.27 11.20 1.54
N GLU A 147 -2.43 10.05 2.21
CA GLU A 147 -2.00 9.83 3.58
C GLU A 147 -0.96 8.70 3.66
N LEU A 148 -0.07 8.78 4.65
CA LEU A 148 0.87 7.72 4.99
C LEU A 148 0.62 7.25 6.43
N LEU A 149 0.34 5.96 6.58
CA LEU A 149 0.32 5.28 7.87
C LEU A 149 1.48 4.27 7.89
N LEU A 150 2.65 4.77 8.29
CA LEU A 150 3.86 3.98 8.44
C LEU A 150 4.14 3.79 9.93
N VAL A 151 4.01 2.55 10.39
CA VAL A 151 4.10 2.17 11.81
C VAL A 151 5.33 1.38 12.11
#